data_AF-A0A0Q4ID49-F1
#
_entry.id   AF-A0A0Q4ID49-F1
#
_cell.length_a   1.000
_cell.length_b   1.000
_cell.length_c   1.000
_cell.angle_alpha   90.00
_cell.angle_beta   90.00
_cell.angle_gamma   90.00
#
_symmetry.space_group_name_H-M   'P 1'
#
loop_
_entity.id
_entity.type
_entity.pdbx_description
1 polymer ?
#
loop_
_entity_poly.entity_id
_entity_poly.type
_entity_poly.pdbx_seq_one_letter_code
_entity_poly.pdbx_strand_id
1 'polypeptide(L)'
;MNTTLRFLTDPFRRAAPVRDPNAAFDDTMTLGERLADRVAAIGGSWGFISSFCLFLIGWAVLNTIVLGGHAFDPFPFIFLNLMLSMLAALQAPIIMMSQNRQAAKDRLEVRLDYETNLRAEAQINRLLDEVAAIRAELAGVTPVRQVA
;
A
#
# COMPACT_ATOMS: atom_id res chain seq x y z
N MET A 1 1.02 -34.11 -36.05
CA MET A 1 1.44 -34.68 -34.75
C MET A 1 1.58 -33.61 -33.66
N ASN A 2 0.70 -32.59 -33.61
CA ASN A 2 0.81 -31.48 -32.65
C ASN A 2 -0.54 -30.90 -32.19
N THR A 3 -1.61 -31.69 -32.27
CA THR A 3 -2.95 -31.26 -31.84
C THR A 3 -3.28 -31.77 -30.43
N THR A 4 -2.76 -32.94 -30.06
CA THR A 4 -2.99 -33.60 -28.77
C THR A 4 -2.30 -32.88 -27.60
N LEU A 5 -1.12 -32.30 -27.82
CA LEU A 5 -0.40 -31.53 -26.79
C LEU A 5 -1.10 -30.20 -26.42
N ARG A 6 -1.85 -29.61 -27.36
CA ARG A 6 -2.58 -28.35 -27.14
C ARG A 6 -3.81 -28.54 -26.25
N PHE A 7 -4.50 -29.68 -26.38
CA PHE A 7 -5.68 -30.01 -25.56
C PHE A 7 -5.34 -30.27 -24.09
N LEU A 8 -4.12 -30.76 -23.80
CA LEU A 8 -3.67 -31.00 -22.43
C LEU A 8 -3.22 -29.71 -21.71
N THR A 9 -2.91 -28.63 -22.45
CA THR A 9 -2.35 -27.39 -21.90
C THR A 9 -3.37 -26.25 -21.75
N ASP A 10 -4.49 -26.29 -22.49
CA ASP A 10 -5.55 -25.28 -22.41
C ASP A 10 -6.32 -25.19 -21.07
N PRO A 11 -6.56 -26.26 -20.26
CA PRO A 11 -7.34 -26.11 -19.02
C PRO A 11 -6.65 -25.27 -17.94
N PHE A 12 -5.31 -25.16 -17.98
CA PHE A 12 -4.52 -24.45 -16.97
C PHE A 12 -4.39 -22.94 -17.22
N ARG A 13 -4.88 -22.42 -18.35
CA ARG A 13 -4.62 -21.03 -18.78
C ARG A 13 -5.67 -20.00 -18.31
N ARG A 14 -6.66 -20.40 -17.51
CA ARG A 14 -7.66 -19.48 -16.94
C ARG A 14 -7.30 -19.02 -15.52
N ALA A 15 -6.09 -18.49 -15.33
CA ALA A 15 -5.89 -17.59 -14.21
C ALA A 15 -6.63 -16.29 -14.56
N ALA A 16 -7.79 -16.07 -13.94
CA ALA A 16 -8.47 -14.77 -14.04
C ALA A 16 -7.48 -13.67 -13.67
N PRO A 17 -7.43 -12.55 -14.42
CA PRO A 17 -6.51 -11.47 -14.10
C PRO A 17 -6.76 -11.04 -12.66
N VAL A 18 -5.70 -11.07 -11.84
CA VAL A 18 -5.73 -10.57 -10.47
C VAL A 18 -6.18 -9.11 -10.57
N ARG A 19 -7.41 -8.84 -10.15
CA ARG A 19 -7.99 -7.50 -10.22
C ARG A 19 -7.18 -6.64 -9.27
N ASP A 20 -6.50 -5.62 -9.80
CA ASP A 20 -5.64 -4.74 -8.99
C ASP A 20 -6.48 -4.05 -7.91
N PRO A 21 -6.29 -4.39 -6.63
CA PRO A 21 -7.09 -3.85 -5.53
C PRO A 21 -6.89 -2.34 -5.37
N ASN A 22 -5.75 -1.83 -5.83
CA ASN A 22 -5.43 -0.41 -5.75
C ASN A 22 -6.31 0.43 -6.69
N ALA A 23 -6.68 -0.12 -7.85
CA ALA A 23 -7.50 0.56 -8.84
C ALA A 23 -8.93 0.83 -8.37
N ALA A 24 -9.47 0.01 -7.44
CA ALA A 24 -10.80 0.22 -6.87
C ALA A 24 -10.82 1.27 -5.74
N PHE A 25 -9.68 1.54 -5.10
CA PHE A 25 -9.56 2.50 -3.99
C PHE A 25 -9.33 3.94 -4.46
N ASP A 26 -8.70 4.12 -5.61
CA ASP A 26 -8.39 5.45 -6.17
C ASP A 26 -9.62 6.16 -6.75
N ASP A 27 -10.67 5.42 -7.13
CA ASP A 27 -11.84 5.94 -7.86
C ASP A 27 -12.88 6.61 -6.94
N THR A 28 -12.75 6.45 -5.62
CA THR A 28 -13.63 7.08 -4.61
C THR A 28 -12.99 8.22 -3.84
N MET A 29 -11.76 8.64 -4.18
CA MET A 29 -11.05 9.65 -3.41
C MET A 29 -11.62 11.05 -3.63
N THR A 30 -11.98 11.70 -2.53
CA THR A 30 -12.38 13.11 -2.53
C THR A 30 -11.17 14.03 -2.75
N LEU A 31 -11.41 15.26 -3.24
CA LEU A 31 -10.34 16.24 -3.46
C LEU A 31 -9.56 16.57 -2.17
N GLY A 32 -10.23 16.53 -1.02
CA GLY A 32 -9.62 16.76 0.29
C GLY A 32 -8.63 15.66 0.67
N GLU A 33 -8.97 14.40 0.41
CA GLU A 33 -8.09 13.25 0.69
C GLU A 33 -6.86 13.26 -0.22
N ARG A 34 -7.02 13.64 -1.49
CA ARG A 34 -5.89 13.82 -2.41
C ARG A 34 -4.95 14.95 -1.98
N LEU A 35 -5.49 16.04 -1.45
CA LEU A 35 -4.69 17.15 -0.96
C LEU A 35 -3.94 16.78 0.33
N ALA A 36 -4.61 16.12 1.27
CA ALA A 36 -4.00 15.64 2.51
C ALA A 36 -2.81 14.70 2.22
N ASP A 37 -2.92 13.85 1.21
CA ASP A 37 -1.86 12.90 0.83
C ASP A 37 -0.65 13.55 0.25
N ARG A 38 -0.87 14.54 -0.62
CA ARG A 38 0.23 15.34 -1.15
C ARG A 38 0.90 16.12 -0.03
N VAL A 39 0.13 16.72 0.87
CA VAL A 39 0.70 17.47 2.01
C VAL A 39 1.49 16.56 2.94
N ALA A 40 0.99 15.36 3.25
CA ALA A 40 1.70 14.37 4.06
C ALA A 40 2.98 13.87 3.37
N ALA A 41 2.93 13.59 2.06
CA ALA A 41 4.09 13.15 1.29
C ALA A 41 5.16 14.24 1.16
N ILE A 42 4.76 15.50 0.99
CA ILE A 42 5.69 16.65 0.92
C ILE A 42 6.30 16.93 2.30
N GLY A 43 5.49 16.90 3.36
CA GLY A 43 5.94 17.13 4.73
C GLY A 43 6.93 16.08 5.26
N GLY A 44 6.87 14.85 4.73
CA GLY A 44 7.77 13.75 5.11
C GLY A 44 9.10 13.68 4.35
N SER A 45 9.34 14.57 3.37
CA SER A 45 10.56 14.53 2.57
C SER A 45 11.75 15.15 3.29
N TRP A 46 12.91 14.50 3.22
CA TRP A 46 14.18 15.01 3.76
C TRP A 46 14.53 16.41 3.22
N GLY A 47 14.25 16.68 1.94
CA GLY A 47 14.50 17.99 1.34
C GLY A 47 13.61 19.10 1.92
N PHE A 48 12.34 18.79 2.23
CA PHE A 48 11.43 19.73 2.85
C PHE A 48 11.91 20.10 4.26
N ILE A 49 12.29 19.09 5.07
CA ILE A 49 12.81 19.29 6.43
C ILE A 49 14.04 20.20 6.42
N SER A 50 15.02 19.93 5.55
CA SER A 50 16.22 20.77 5.45
C SER A 50 15.91 22.20 5.02
N SER A 51 15.02 22.40 4.04
CA SER A 51 14.62 23.74 3.58
C SER A 51 13.86 24.52 4.67
N PHE A 52 13.01 23.83 5.45
CA PHE A 52 12.28 24.41 6.57
C PHE A 52 13.22 24.83 7.70
N CYS A 53 14.18 23.98 8.07
CA CYS A 53 15.22 24.35 9.04
C CYS A 53 16.04 25.56 8.58
N LEU A 54 16.43 25.62 7.31
CA LEU A 54 17.16 26.76 6.75
C LEU A 54 16.32 28.04 6.81
N PHE A 55 15.02 27.96 6.52
CA PHE A 55 14.08 29.07 6.66
C PHE A 55 13.98 29.56 8.10
N LEU A 56 13.85 28.66 9.09
CA LEU A 56 13.80 29.04 10.51
C LEU A 56 15.07 29.75 10.96
N ILE A 57 16.24 29.24 10.57
CA ILE A 57 17.53 29.87 10.87
C ILE A 57 17.62 31.23 10.19
N GLY A 58 17.24 31.32 8.92
CA GLY A 58 17.21 32.57 8.17
C GLY A 58 16.29 33.62 8.79
N TRP A 59 15.11 33.22 9.25
CA TRP A 59 14.14 34.09 9.93
C TRP A 59 14.69 34.61 11.25
N ALA A 60 15.31 33.74 12.05
CA ALA A 60 15.94 34.13 13.31
C ALA A 60 17.10 35.11 13.05
N VAL A 61 17.98 34.82 12.08
CA VAL A 61 19.09 35.71 11.69
C VAL A 61 18.56 37.07 11.22
N LEU A 62 17.52 37.10 10.37
CA LEU A 62 16.94 38.34 9.86
C LEU A 62 16.35 39.19 10.99
N ASN A 63 15.55 38.61 11.89
CA ASN A 63 14.93 39.38 12.99
C ASN A 63 15.95 39.83 14.03
N THR A 64 16.96 39.02 14.35
CA THR A 64 17.91 39.31 15.43
C THR A 64 19.06 40.22 14.98
N ILE A 65 19.61 39.97 13.79
CA ILE A 65 20.84 40.65 13.31
C ILE A 65 20.51 41.80 12.38
N VAL A 66 19.54 41.63 11.46
CA VAL A 66 19.26 42.63 10.42
C VAL A 66 18.28 43.70 10.90
N LEU A 67 17.24 43.30 11.63
CA LEU A 67 16.19 44.22 12.06
C LEU A 67 16.40 44.79 13.47
N GLY A 68 17.13 44.08 14.35
CA GLY A 68 17.65 44.58 15.63
C GLY A 68 16.61 45.33 16.48
N GLY A 69 16.63 46.68 16.41
CA GLY A 69 15.72 47.56 17.16
C GLY A 69 14.31 47.74 16.58
N HIS A 70 14.08 47.37 15.32
CA HIS A 70 12.78 47.33 14.66
C HIS A 70 12.32 45.88 14.38
N ALA A 71 12.82 44.92 15.16
CA ALA A 71 12.47 43.52 15.02
C ALA A 71 10.96 43.31 15.06
N PHE A 72 10.42 42.75 13.97
CA PHE A 72 9.02 42.39 13.87
C PHE A 72 8.68 41.24 14.83
N ASP A 73 9.63 40.32 15.04
CA ASP A 73 9.54 39.23 16.02
C ASP A 73 10.82 39.18 16.89
N PRO A 74 10.92 40.02 17.94
CA PRO A 74 12.07 40.02 18.85
C PRO A 74 12.19 38.69 19.60
N PHE A 75 13.42 38.32 20.00
CA PHE A 75 13.63 37.19 20.90
C PHE A 75 12.75 37.37 22.16
N PRO A 76 11.85 36.41 22.50
CA PRO A 76 11.90 34.96 22.23
C PRO A 76 11.07 34.41 21.04
N PHE A 77 10.82 35.21 19.99
CA PHE A 77 10.12 34.81 18.73
C PHE A 77 8.68 34.29 18.93
N ILE A 78 7.81 35.12 19.51
CA ILE A 78 6.42 34.76 19.81
C ILE A 78 5.62 34.45 18.55
N PHE A 79 5.84 35.20 17.46
CA PHE A 79 5.10 35.00 16.22
C PHE A 79 5.49 33.68 15.55
N LEU A 80 6.79 33.39 15.47
CA LEU A 80 7.29 32.11 14.98
C LEU A 80 6.73 30.93 15.78
N ASN A 81 6.73 31.05 17.11
CA ASN A 81 6.22 30.01 18.00
C ASN A 81 4.72 29.75 17.78
N LEU A 82 3.92 30.81 17.63
CA LEU A 82 2.50 30.70 17.32
C LEU A 82 2.26 29.97 16.00
N MET A 83 2.99 30.36 14.94
CA MET A 83 2.88 29.72 13.63
C MET A 83 3.26 28.23 13.68
N LEU A 84 4.37 27.89 14.36
CA LEU A 84 4.81 26.50 14.52
C LEU A 84 3.80 25.67 15.29
N SER A 85 3.20 26.23 16.35
CA SER A 85 2.18 25.57 17.14
C SER A 85 0.92 25.27 16.32
N MET A 86 0.45 26.23 15.51
CA MET A 86 -0.68 26.01 14.59
C MET A 86 -0.36 24.97 13.52
N LEU A 87 0.85 25.00 12.97
CA LEU A 87 1.30 24.03 11.97
C LEU A 87 1.32 22.62 12.55
N ALA A 88 1.89 22.44 13.74
CA ALA A 88 1.95 21.16 14.44
C ALA A 88 0.56 20.63 14.79
N ALA A 89 -0.36 21.50 15.24
CA ALA A 89 -1.73 21.14 15.55
C ALA A 89 -2.50 20.59 14.34
N LEU A 90 -2.26 21.14 13.14
CA LEU A 90 -2.85 20.66 11.89
C LEU A 90 -2.15 19.40 11.35
N GLN A 91 -0.87 19.20 11.66
CA GLN A 91 -0.13 18.02 11.20
C GLN A 91 -0.65 16.71 11.80
N ALA A 92 -0.94 16.66 13.11
CA ALA A 92 -1.32 15.40 13.76
C ALA A 92 -2.59 14.75 13.17
N PRO A 93 -3.69 15.48 12.91
CA PRO A 93 -4.87 14.92 12.24
C PRO A 93 -4.62 14.51 10.79
N ILE A 94 -3.83 15.28 10.03
CA ILE A 94 -3.49 14.94 8.64
C ILE A 94 -2.68 13.64 8.59
N ILE A 95 -1.70 13.50 9.47
CA ILE A 95 -0.91 12.28 9.62
C ILE A 95 -1.83 11.12 10.00
N MET A 96 -2.73 11.32 10.97
CA MET A 96 -3.68 10.28 11.41
C MET A 96 -4.64 9.85 10.30
N MET A 97 -5.12 10.79 9.47
CA MET A 97 -5.97 10.49 8.31
C MET A 97 -5.20 9.69 7.26
N SER A 98 -3.96 10.09 6.95
CA SER A 98 -3.10 9.35 6.02
C SER A 98 -2.77 7.95 6.53
N GLN A 99 -2.48 7.82 7.82
CA GLN A 99 -2.22 6.53 8.47
C GLN A 99 -3.46 5.63 8.48
N ASN A 100 -4.64 6.17 8.83
CA ASN A 100 -5.88 5.40 8.84
C ASN A 100 -6.23 4.85 7.45
N ARG A 101 -5.96 5.64 6.39
CA ARG A 101 -6.14 5.18 5.01
C ARG A 101 -5.11 4.14 4.59
N GLN A 102 -3.83 4.31 4.93
CA GLN A 102 -2.80 3.28 4.68
C GLN A 102 -3.17 1.97 5.38
N ALA A 103 -3.56 2.03 6.66
CA ALA A 103 -4.00 0.85 7.42
C ALA A 103 -5.24 0.16 6.80
N ALA A 104 -6.16 0.92 6.20
CA ALA A 104 -7.29 0.35 5.48
C ALA A 104 -6.86 -0.39 4.21
N LYS A 105 -5.91 0.17 3.44
CA LYS A 105 -5.31 -0.49 2.27
C LYS A 105 -4.57 -1.77 2.67
N ASP A 106 -3.71 -1.69 3.69
CA ASP A 106 -2.94 -2.83 4.20
C ASP A 106 -3.87 -3.99 4.63
N ARG A 107 -4.98 -3.67 5.31
CA ARG A 107 -5.99 -4.67 5.72
C ARG A 107 -6.67 -5.34 4.53
N LEU A 108 -6.92 -4.60 3.45
CA LEU A 108 -7.50 -5.19 2.22
C LEU A 108 -6.49 -6.11 1.54
N GLU A 109 -5.24 -5.67 1.42
CA GLU A 109 -4.17 -6.45 0.81
C GLU A 109 -3.96 -7.78 1.53
N VAL A 110 -3.91 -7.76 2.87
CA VAL A 110 -3.80 -8.98 3.70
C VAL A 110 -4.98 -9.93 3.47
N ARG A 111 -6.21 -9.41 3.33
CA ARG A 111 -7.39 -10.26 3.05
C ARG A 111 -7.31 -10.94 1.69
N LEU A 112 -6.85 -10.21 0.68
CA LEU A 112 -6.75 -10.74 -0.68
C LEU A 112 -5.61 -11.74 -0.82
N ASP A 113 -4.50 -11.50 -0.13
CA ASP A 113 -3.40 -12.46 -0.03
C ASP A 113 -3.87 -13.76 0.64
N TYR A 114 -4.62 -13.65 1.74
CA TYR A 114 -5.24 -14.80 2.41
C TYR A 114 -6.18 -15.59 1.49
N GLU A 115 -7.08 -14.91 0.76
CA GLU A 115 -7.96 -15.59 -0.21
C GLU A 115 -7.19 -16.29 -1.33
N THR A 116 -6.11 -15.65 -1.81
CA THR A 116 -5.25 -16.21 -2.85
C THR A 116 -4.53 -17.46 -2.34
N ASN A 117 -4.04 -17.42 -1.10
CA ASN A 117 -3.39 -18.55 -0.46
C ASN A 117 -4.35 -19.75 -0.28
N LEU A 118 -5.58 -19.50 0.17
CA LEU A 118 -6.61 -20.56 0.25
C LEU A 118 -6.94 -21.17 -1.12
N ARG A 119 -7.00 -20.36 -2.17
CA ARG A 119 -7.22 -20.85 -3.53
C ARG A 119 -6.02 -21.66 -4.03
N ALA A 120 -4.80 -21.25 -3.71
CA ALA A 120 -3.59 -21.99 -4.05
C ALA A 120 -3.55 -23.35 -3.33
N GLU A 121 -3.87 -23.39 -2.04
CA GLU A 121 -3.96 -24.62 -1.26
C GLU A 121 -4.98 -25.60 -1.88
N ALA A 122 -6.17 -25.12 -2.24
CA ALA A 122 -7.19 -25.94 -2.90
C ALA A 122 -6.72 -26.47 -4.28
N GLN A 123 -5.97 -25.67 -5.04
CA GLN A 123 -5.40 -26.10 -6.32
C GLN A 123 -4.30 -27.14 -6.13
N ILE A 124 -3.43 -26.97 -5.12
CA ILE A 124 -2.39 -27.95 -4.78
C ILE A 124 -3.01 -29.29 -4.40
N ASN A 125 -4.04 -29.28 -3.55
CA ASN A 125 -4.73 -30.52 -3.17
C ASN A 125 -5.34 -31.24 -4.38
N ARG A 126 -5.95 -30.50 -5.32
CA ARG A 126 -6.44 -31.10 -6.58
C ARG A 126 -5.32 -31.69 -7.43
N LEU A 127 -4.18 -31.01 -7.54
CA LEU A 127 -3.02 -31.53 -8.27
C LEU A 127 -2.46 -32.80 -7.61
N LEU A 128 -2.46 -32.87 -6.27
CA LEU A 128 -2.05 -34.06 -5.53
C LEU A 128 -2.99 -35.24 -5.81
N ASP A 129 -4.30 -35.01 -5.83
CA ASP A 129 -5.30 -36.03 -6.16
C ASP A 129 -5.12 -36.55 -7.60
N GLU A 130 -4.89 -35.67 -8.57
CA GLU A 130 -4.62 -36.05 -9.96
C GLU A 130 -3.32 -36.85 -10.10
N VAL A 131 -2.25 -36.43 -9.41
CA VAL A 131 -0.97 -37.17 -9.39
C VAL A 131 -1.13 -38.55 -8.75
N ALA A 132 -1.92 -38.66 -7.68
CA ALA A 132 -2.23 -39.93 -7.04
C ALA A 132 -3.02 -40.87 -7.97
N ALA A 133 -4.00 -40.34 -8.71
CA ALA A 133 -4.77 -41.10 -9.70
C ALA A 133 -3.86 -41.63 -10.82
N ILE A 134 -2.99 -40.79 -11.39
CA ILE A 134 -2.02 -41.19 -12.42
C ILE A 134 -1.07 -42.28 -11.88
N ARG A 135 -0.58 -42.13 -10.64
CA ARG A 135 0.26 -43.17 -10.01
C ARG A 135 -0.47 -44.51 -9.86
N ALA A 136 -1.76 -44.49 -9.52
CA ALA A 136 -2.56 -45.70 -9.39
C ALA A 136 -2.76 -46.42 -10.73
N GLU A 137 -2.99 -45.67 -11.82
CA GLU A 137 -3.07 -46.21 -13.17
C GLU A 137 -1.75 -46.84 -13.62
N LEU A 138 -0.62 -46.15 -13.39
CA LEU A 138 0.72 -46.68 -13.70
C LEU A 138 1.09 -47.91 -12.87
N ALA A 139 0.60 -48.02 -11.63
CA ALA A 139 0.81 -49.18 -10.77
C ALA A 139 0.00 -50.42 -11.18
N GLY A 140 -0.84 -50.33 -12.23
CA GLY A 140 -1.58 -51.47 -12.79
C GLY A 140 -2.78 -51.92 -11.96
N VAL A 141 -3.27 -51.10 -11.03
CA VAL A 141 -4.47 -51.41 -10.24
C VAL A 141 -5.71 -50.98 -11.04
N THR A 142 -6.20 -51.85 -11.92
CA THR A 142 -7.58 -51.77 -12.41
C THR A 142 -8.53 -51.96 -11.22
N PRO A 143 -9.34 -50.97 -10.81
CA PRO A 143 -10.30 -51.18 -9.74
C PRO A 143 -11.33 -52.20 -10.22
N VAL A 144 -11.41 -53.32 -9.51
CA VAL A 144 -12.44 -54.34 -9.72
C VAL A 144 -13.78 -53.66 -9.54
N ARG A 145 -14.49 -53.50 -10.65
CA ARG A 145 -15.88 -53.04 -10.71
C ARG A 145 -16.71 -53.98 -9.83
N GLN A 146 -17.07 -53.56 -8.62
CA GLN A 146 -18.12 -54.19 -7.85
C GLN A 146 -19.44 -53.92 -8.61
N VAL A 147 -19.85 -54.88 -9.41
CA VAL A 147 -21.23 -54.96 -9.92
C VAL A 147 -21.94 -55.96 -9.02
N ALA A 148 -23.05 -55.47 -8.44
CA ALA A 148 -23.98 -56.20 -7.60
C ALA A 148 -24.61 -57.40 -8.30
#